data_AF-A0A9P6SCY2-F1
#
_entry.id   AF-A0A9P6SCY2-F1
#
_cell.length_a   1.000
_cell.length_b   1.000
_cell.length_c   1.000
_cell.angle_alpha   90.00
_cell.angle_beta   90.00
_cell.angle_gamma   90.00
#
_symmetry.space_group_name_H-M   'P 1'
#
loop_
_entity.id
_entity.type
_entity.pdbx_description
1 polymer ?
#
loop_
_entity_poly.entity_id
_entity_poly.type
_entity_poly.pdbx_seq_one_letter_code
_entity_poly.pdbx_strand_id
1 'polypeptide(L)'
;MDVWMKTVVKEHDSALSDFFYKRVFHECFELYSFSPEYSTEILVKKDDIISFCRDHWLTQQAVEHILLTFSRCYGQDGNVIFMPPSCIVNGENWDYGRALIDEGIATQLLSIVYMGDHWGAVHFDLKARVITFGDSLGRDTPVATIK
;
A
#
# COMPACT_ATOMS: atom_id res chain seq x y z
N MET A 1 7.80 -8.83 17.17
CA MET A 1 6.69 -9.19 16.28
C MET A 1 5.43 -9.41 17.07
N ASP A 2 5.31 -10.50 17.84
CA ASP A 2 4.07 -10.80 18.60
C ASP A 2 3.65 -9.67 19.56
N VAL A 3 4.56 -9.23 20.43
CA VAL A 3 4.32 -8.11 21.36
C VAL A 3 3.97 -6.82 20.60
N TRP A 4 4.78 -6.43 19.62
CA TRP A 4 4.59 -5.20 18.83
C TRP A 4 3.24 -5.16 18.10
N MET A 5 2.80 -6.27 17.49
CA MET A 5 1.50 -6.33 16.82
C MET A 5 0.34 -6.26 17.81
N LYS A 6 0.40 -7.04 18.90
CA LYS A 6 -0.70 -7.10 19.89
C LYS A 6 -0.83 -5.84 20.76
N THR A 7 0.20 -5.01 20.86
CA THR A 7 0.17 -3.78 21.66
C THR A 7 0.15 -2.56 20.76
N VAL A 8 1.25 -2.27 20.06
CA VAL A 8 1.41 -1.02 19.30
C VAL A 8 0.43 -0.91 18.13
N VAL A 9 0.38 -1.92 17.26
CA VAL A 9 -0.51 -1.84 16.08
C VAL A 9 -1.97 -1.89 16.50
N LYS A 10 -2.31 -2.76 17.47
CA LYS A 10 -3.68 -2.92 17.96
C LYS A 10 -4.25 -1.68 18.63
N GLU A 11 -3.42 -0.89 19.31
CA GLU A 11 -3.81 0.38 19.93
C GLU A 11 -4.20 1.44 18.89
N HIS A 12 -3.61 1.40 17.69
CA HIS A 12 -3.92 2.33 16.61
C HIS A 12 -5.03 1.82 15.68
N ASP A 13 -4.98 0.53 15.30
CA ASP A 13 -5.98 -0.12 14.46
C ASP A 13 -6.07 -1.63 14.76
N SER A 14 -7.14 -2.02 15.45
CA SER A 14 -7.36 -3.41 15.85
C SER A 14 -7.61 -4.35 14.67
N ALA A 15 -8.29 -3.88 13.62
CA ALA A 15 -8.61 -4.70 12.46
C ALA A 15 -7.34 -5.00 11.66
N LEU A 16 -6.47 -4.00 11.49
CA LEU A 16 -5.17 -4.14 10.86
C LEU A 16 -4.26 -5.09 11.66
N SER A 17 -4.20 -4.91 12.97
CA SER A 17 -3.44 -5.80 13.87
C SER A 17 -3.88 -7.26 13.74
N ASP A 18 -5.18 -7.52 13.84
CA ASP A 18 -5.71 -8.89 13.82
C ASP A 18 -5.50 -9.54 12.43
N PHE A 19 -5.58 -8.76 11.34
CA PHE A 19 -5.22 -9.22 9.99
C PHE A 19 -3.76 -9.68 9.91
N PHE A 20 -2.81 -8.81 10.28
CA PHE A 20 -1.40 -9.16 10.25
C PHE A 20 -1.10 -10.35 11.16
N TYR A 21 -1.73 -10.41 12.34
CA TYR A 21 -1.50 -11.49 13.30
C TYR A 21 -1.89 -12.85 12.74
N LYS A 22 -3.06 -12.92 12.11
CA LYS A 22 -3.50 -14.12 11.43
C LYS A 22 -2.55 -14.52 10.29
N ARG A 23 -2.11 -13.57 9.46
CA ARG A 23 -1.24 -13.86 8.31
C ARG A 23 0.17 -14.30 8.71
N VAL A 24 0.76 -13.65 9.71
CA VAL A 24 2.14 -13.91 10.18
C VAL A 24 2.25 -15.25 10.90
N PHE A 25 1.25 -15.58 11.73
CA PHE A 25 1.37 -16.68 12.69
C PHE A 25 0.50 -17.90 12.38
N HIS A 26 -0.50 -17.79 11.49
CA HIS A 26 -1.48 -18.87 11.25
C HIS A 26 -1.62 -19.34 9.79
N GLU A 27 -1.19 -18.58 8.77
CA GLU A 27 -1.33 -18.96 7.36
C GLU A 27 0.06 -19.21 6.71
N CYS A 28 0.20 -20.27 5.90
CA CYS A 28 1.47 -20.66 5.25
C CYS A 28 1.99 -19.61 4.25
N PHE A 29 3.32 -19.53 4.14
CA PHE A 29 4.16 -18.35 3.83
C PHE A 29 4.35 -17.96 2.36
N GLU A 30 3.50 -18.44 1.46
CA GLU A 30 3.39 -17.90 0.10
C GLU A 30 1.96 -17.40 -0.05
N LEU A 31 1.77 -16.11 0.24
CA LEU A 31 0.48 -15.49 0.01
C LEU A 31 0.44 -15.06 -1.44
N TYR A 32 -0.33 -15.78 -2.24
CA TYR A 32 -0.79 -15.28 -3.53
C TYR A 32 -2.03 -14.46 -3.25
N SER A 33 -1.87 -13.15 -3.28
CA SER A 33 -3.02 -12.27 -3.17
C SER A 33 -3.39 -11.74 -4.55
N PHE A 34 -4.51 -12.21 -5.05
CA PHE A 34 -5.21 -11.55 -6.13
C PHE A 34 -5.89 -10.30 -5.57
N SER A 35 -5.56 -9.14 -6.12
CA SER A 35 -6.46 -8.00 -6.04
C SER A 35 -7.24 -7.90 -7.35
N PRO A 36 -8.58 -8.04 -7.33
CA PRO A 36 -9.41 -7.72 -8.48
C PRO A 36 -9.16 -6.30 -9.00
N GLU A 37 -8.69 -5.39 -8.13
CA GLU A 37 -8.43 -3.99 -8.47
C GLU A 37 -7.19 -3.81 -9.36
N TYR A 38 -6.22 -4.72 -9.28
CA TYR A 38 -4.93 -4.56 -9.93
C TYR A 38 -4.63 -5.67 -10.94
N SER A 39 -5.49 -6.69 -11.08
CA SER A 39 -5.27 -7.89 -11.92
C SER A 39 -3.90 -8.55 -11.73
N THR A 40 -3.24 -8.26 -10.61
CA THR A 40 -1.88 -8.70 -10.30
C THR A 40 -1.94 -9.67 -9.13
N GLU A 41 -1.26 -10.79 -9.29
CA GLU A 41 -0.98 -11.74 -8.23
C GLU A 41 0.28 -11.29 -7.50
N ILE A 42 0.12 -10.79 -6.28
CA ILE A 42 1.26 -10.39 -5.44
C ILE A 42 1.68 -11.62 -4.65
N LEU A 43 2.91 -12.09 -4.88
CA LEU A 43 3.55 -13.12 -4.05
C LEU A 43 4.25 -12.46 -2.86
N VAL A 44 3.78 -12.76 -1.66
CA VAL A 44 4.38 -12.26 -0.42
C VAL A 44 5.04 -13.42 0.30
N LYS A 45 6.35 -13.28 0.55
CA LYS A 45 7.14 -14.26 1.28
C LYS A 45 7.24 -13.88 2.74
N LYS A 46 7.61 -14.86 3.57
CA LYS A 46 7.89 -14.65 5.00
C LYS A 46 8.86 -13.50 5.26
N ASP A 47 9.91 -13.40 4.45
CA ASP A 47 10.97 -12.39 4.64
C ASP A 47 10.45 -10.97 4.41
N ASP A 48 9.48 -10.80 3.51
CA ASP A 48 8.80 -9.52 3.28
C ASP A 48 7.99 -9.11 4.51
N ILE A 49 7.34 -10.05 5.18
CA ILE A 49 6.59 -9.81 6.41
C ILE A 49 7.53 -9.55 7.60
N ILE A 50 8.68 -10.23 7.66
CA ILE A 50 9.71 -9.99 8.68
C ILE A 50 10.26 -8.57 8.58
N SER A 51 10.30 -7.97 7.39
CA SER A 51 10.71 -6.57 7.22
C SER A 51 9.84 -5.58 8.00
N PHE A 52 8.57 -5.93 8.30
CA PHE A 52 7.72 -5.12 9.19
C PHE A 52 8.16 -5.10 10.65
N CYS A 53 9.11 -5.94 11.04
CA CYS A 53 9.63 -6.00 12.39
C CYS A 53 11.02 -5.39 12.48
N ARG A 54 11.19 -4.53 13.50
CA ARG A 54 12.41 -3.75 13.76
C ARG A 54 12.65 -2.71 12.66
N ASP A 55 13.86 -2.15 12.63
CA ASP A 55 14.26 -1.09 11.71
C ASP A 55 14.82 -1.65 10.38
N HIS A 56 14.22 -2.74 9.86
CA HIS A 56 14.63 -3.30 8.57
C HIS A 56 14.05 -2.47 7.42
N TRP A 57 14.79 -2.43 6.31
CA TRP A 57 14.28 -1.82 5.08
C TRP A 57 13.12 -2.66 4.51
N LEU A 58 12.00 -2.01 4.22
CA LEU A 58 10.85 -2.67 3.59
C LEU A 58 11.18 -2.96 2.12
N THR A 59 10.97 -4.21 1.70
CA THR A 59 11.03 -4.60 0.29
C THR A 59 9.83 -4.03 -0.47
N GLN A 60 9.92 -3.95 -1.80
CA GLN A 60 8.77 -3.55 -2.62
C GLN A 60 7.56 -4.47 -2.40
N GLN A 61 7.79 -5.78 -2.28
CA GLN A 61 6.74 -6.77 -2.00
C GLN A 61 6.06 -6.52 -0.64
N ALA A 62 6.84 -6.13 0.37
CA ALA A 62 6.29 -5.75 1.67
C ALA A 62 5.40 -4.50 1.58
N VAL A 63 5.83 -3.50 0.82
CA VAL A 63 5.05 -2.27 0.56
C VAL A 63 3.76 -2.57 -0.21
N GLU A 64 3.83 -3.39 -1.26
CA GLU A 64 2.66 -3.83 -2.02
C GLU A 64 1.65 -4.56 -1.14
N HIS A 65 2.14 -5.42 -0.22
CA HIS A 65 1.28 -6.09 0.75
C HIS A 65 0.60 -5.13 1.74
N ILE A 66 1.29 -4.07 2.18
CA ILE A 66 0.68 -3.01 3.01
C ILE A 66 -0.46 -2.34 2.23
N LEU A 67 -0.21 -1.90 0.99
CA LEU A 67 -1.21 -1.20 0.18
C LEU A 67 -2.42 -2.06 -0.14
N LEU A 68 -2.19 -3.34 -0.46
CA LEU A 68 -3.25 -4.33 -0.61
C LEU A 68 -4.07 -4.50 0.67
N THR A 69 -3.42 -4.53 1.83
CA THR A 69 -4.10 -4.62 3.12
C THR A 69 -4.96 -3.38 3.36
N PHE A 70 -4.44 -2.18 3.05
CA PHE A 70 -5.20 -0.95 3.12
C PHE A 70 -6.37 -0.92 2.13
N SER A 71 -6.18 -1.41 0.90
CA SER A 71 -7.28 -1.57 -0.07
C SER A 71 -8.40 -2.44 0.50
N ARG A 72 -8.04 -3.55 1.14
CA ARG A 72 -9.02 -4.45 1.78
C ARG A 72 -9.74 -3.81 2.96
N CYS A 73 -9.05 -2.99 3.76
CA CYS A 73 -9.64 -2.38 4.95
C CYS A 73 -10.43 -1.10 4.65
N TYR A 74 -9.96 -0.29 3.70
CA TYR A 74 -10.43 1.09 3.50
C TYR A 74 -10.87 1.39 2.05
N GLY A 75 -10.58 0.52 1.08
CA GLY A 75 -10.94 0.70 -0.34
C GLY A 75 -12.22 -0.01 -0.78
N GLN A 76 -12.95 -0.66 0.13
CA GLN A 76 -14.09 -1.53 -0.20
C GLN A 76 -15.26 -0.84 -0.91
N ASP A 77 -15.41 0.48 -0.72
CA ASP A 77 -16.46 1.27 -1.34
C ASP A 77 -16.03 1.91 -2.68
N GLY A 78 -14.79 1.68 -3.12
CA GLY A 78 -14.21 2.23 -4.34
C GLY A 78 -13.89 3.72 -4.28
N ASN A 79 -14.18 4.42 -3.18
CA ASN A 79 -13.92 5.86 -3.05
C ASN A 79 -12.43 6.18 -2.90
N VAL A 80 -11.65 5.21 -2.42
CA VAL A 80 -10.21 5.31 -2.16
C VAL A 80 -9.49 4.16 -2.87
N ILE A 81 -8.53 4.50 -3.73
CA ILE A 81 -7.69 3.54 -4.45
C ILE A 81 -6.30 3.49 -3.82
N PHE A 82 -5.80 2.30 -3.51
CA PHE A 82 -4.44 2.08 -3.00
C PHE A 82 -3.53 1.50 -4.07
N MET A 83 -2.97 2.36 -4.90
CA MET A 83 -2.18 1.97 -6.07
C MET A 83 -0.83 1.36 -5.68
N PRO A 84 -0.52 0.12 -6.09
CA PRO A 84 0.79 -0.50 -5.89
C PRO A 84 1.94 0.32 -6.54
N PRO A 85 3.16 0.30 -6.00
CA PRO A 85 4.30 1.00 -6.58
C PRO A 85 4.65 0.47 -7.98
N SER A 86 4.45 -0.83 -8.23
CA SER A 86 4.67 -1.45 -9.54
C SER A 86 3.79 -0.84 -10.63
N CYS A 87 2.55 -0.47 -10.32
CA CYS A 87 1.64 0.17 -11.26
C CYS A 87 2.10 1.57 -11.68
N ILE A 88 2.78 2.30 -10.79
CA ILE A 88 3.33 3.63 -11.11
C ILE A 88 4.54 3.50 -12.03
N VAL A 89 5.45 2.56 -11.74
CA VAL A 89 6.73 2.45 -12.44
C VAL A 89 6.59 1.74 -13.79
N ASN A 90 5.83 0.64 -13.84
CA ASN A 90 5.77 -0.25 -15.00
C ASN A 90 4.57 0.02 -15.90
N GLY A 91 3.64 0.90 -15.50
CA GLY A 91 2.38 1.10 -16.21
C GLY A 91 1.53 -0.18 -16.26
N GLU A 92 1.65 -1.04 -15.24
CA GLU A 92 0.89 -2.28 -15.12
C GLU A 92 -0.62 -2.04 -15.21
N ASN A 93 -1.34 -3.05 -15.69
CA ASN A 93 -2.74 -2.91 -16.05
C ASN A 93 -3.63 -2.75 -14.81
N TRP A 94 -4.03 -1.52 -14.50
CA TRP A 94 -4.86 -1.15 -13.33
C TRP A 94 -6.28 -0.76 -13.76
N ASP A 95 -6.84 -1.50 -14.72
CA ASP A 95 -8.10 -1.17 -15.41
C ASP A 95 -9.27 -0.92 -14.45
N TYR A 96 -9.36 -1.68 -13.35
CA TYR A 96 -10.42 -1.47 -12.37
C TYR A 96 -10.31 -0.12 -11.66
N GLY A 97 -9.13 0.23 -11.15
CA GLY A 97 -8.93 1.54 -10.53
C GLY A 97 -9.16 2.69 -11.53
N ARG A 98 -8.80 2.48 -12.80
CA ARG A 98 -9.07 3.45 -13.86
C ARG A 98 -10.57 3.62 -14.11
N ALA A 99 -11.31 2.51 -14.19
CA ALA A 99 -12.75 2.52 -14.34
C ALA A 99 -13.44 3.28 -13.19
N LEU A 100 -13.02 3.07 -11.94
CA LEU A 100 -13.56 3.81 -10.79
C LEU A 100 -13.32 5.33 -10.90
N ILE A 101 -12.19 5.75 -11.46
CA ILE A 101 -11.90 7.16 -11.71
C ILE A 101 -12.75 7.70 -12.86
N ASP A 102 -12.82 6.97 -13.97
CA ASP A 102 -13.58 7.35 -15.16
C ASP A 102 -15.09 7.46 -14.86
N GLU A 103 -15.61 6.60 -13.99
CA GLU A 103 -16.98 6.62 -13.49
C GLU A 103 -17.22 7.70 -12.40
N GLY A 104 -16.17 8.38 -11.94
CA GLY A 104 -16.24 9.42 -10.91
C GLY A 104 -16.57 8.90 -9.51
N ILE A 105 -16.42 7.58 -9.28
CA ILE A 105 -16.60 6.93 -7.98
C ILE A 105 -15.39 7.21 -7.11
N ALA A 106 -14.19 7.00 -7.64
CA ALA A 106 -12.96 7.23 -6.90
C ALA A 106 -12.74 8.72 -6.66
N THR A 107 -12.42 9.06 -5.41
CA THR A 107 -12.21 10.44 -4.95
C THR A 107 -10.79 10.67 -4.51
N GLN A 108 -10.09 9.59 -4.13
CA GLN A 108 -8.73 9.62 -3.63
C GLN A 108 -7.93 8.46 -4.23
N LEU A 109 -6.66 8.71 -4.52
CA LEU A 109 -5.68 7.69 -4.86
C LEU A 109 -4.46 7.86 -3.95
N LEU A 110 -4.05 6.78 -3.31
CA LEU A 110 -2.88 6.74 -2.44
C LEU A 110 -1.89 5.71 -2.95
N SER A 111 -0.61 6.02 -2.86
CA SER A 111 0.46 5.08 -3.19
C SER A 111 1.70 5.36 -2.34
N ILE A 112 2.59 4.37 -2.31
CA ILE A 112 3.93 4.48 -1.74
C ILE A 112 4.92 4.43 -2.91
N VAL A 113 5.87 5.34 -2.93
CA VAL A 113 6.86 5.49 -4.02
C VAL A 113 8.27 5.32 -3.50
N TYR A 114 9.09 4.61 -4.27
CA TYR A 114 10.52 4.48 -4.00
C TYR A 114 11.28 5.65 -4.63
N MET A 115 12.06 6.38 -3.85
CA MET A 115 12.82 7.55 -4.30
C MET A 115 14.34 7.31 -4.38
N GLY A 116 14.75 6.06 -4.52
CA GLY A 116 16.16 5.68 -4.71
C GLY A 116 16.89 5.32 -3.42
N ASP A 117 16.64 6.04 -2.32
CA ASP A 117 17.22 5.76 -1.00
C ASP A 117 16.20 5.73 0.14
N HIS A 118 14.94 6.10 -0.12
CA HIS A 118 13.87 6.06 0.86
C HIS A 118 12.48 5.82 0.24
N TRP A 119 11.50 5.51 1.09
CA TRP A 119 10.08 5.39 0.75
C TRP A 119 9.35 6.69 1.09
N GLY A 120 8.47 7.14 0.21
CA GLY A 120 7.54 8.25 0.47
C GLY A 120 6.12 7.86 0.09
N ALA A 121 5.17 8.70 0.45
CA ALA A 121 3.76 8.51 0.13
C ALA A 121 3.26 9.61 -0.80
N VAL A 122 2.43 9.23 -1.77
CA VAL A 122 1.74 10.16 -2.65
C VAL A 122 0.24 10.00 -2.44
N HIS A 123 -0.45 11.13 -2.31
CA HIS A 123 -1.90 11.20 -2.25
C HIS A 123 -2.40 12.14 -3.35
N PHE A 124 -3.33 11.65 -4.15
CA PHE A 124 -4.05 12.41 -5.16
C PHE A 124 -5.48 12.60 -4.68
N ASP A 125 -5.84 13.85 -4.37
CA ASP A 125 -7.24 14.24 -4.18
C ASP A 125 -7.83 14.56 -5.55
N LEU A 126 -8.63 13.64 -6.08
CA LEU A 126 -9.21 13.75 -7.43
C LEU A 126 -10.32 14.81 -7.48
N LYS A 127 -10.97 15.09 -6.34
CA LYS A 127 -12.00 16.14 -6.25
C LYS A 127 -11.38 17.53 -6.20
N ALA A 128 -10.38 17.73 -5.35
CA ALA A 128 -9.68 19.00 -5.22
C ALA A 128 -8.65 19.23 -6.34
N ARG A 129 -8.28 18.18 -7.08
CA ARG A 129 -7.21 18.17 -8.08
C ARG A 129 -5.86 18.56 -7.48
N VAL A 130 -5.57 18.01 -6.31
CA VAL A 130 -4.35 18.28 -5.55
C VAL A 130 -3.54 17.00 -5.43
N ILE A 131 -2.22 17.15 -5.55
CA ILE A 131 -1.26 16.08 -5.27
C ILE A 131 -0.49 16.50 -4.02
N THR A 132 -0.56 15.66 -2.99
CA THR A 132 0.20 15.84 -1.75
C THR A 132 1.24 14.75 -1.65
N PHE A 133 2.45 15.15 -1.25
CA PHE A 133 3.55 14.24 -1.03
C PHE A 133 3.91 14.25 0.46
N GLY A 134 4.11 13.05 1.01
CA GLY A 134 4.53 12.83 2.38
C GLY A 134 5.87 12.11 2.42
N ASP A 135 6.85 12.71 3.09
CA ASP A 135 8.13 12.10 3.39
C ASP A 135 8.45 12.27 4.87
N SER A 136 8.77 11.16 5.55
CA SER A 136 9.15 11.16 6.96
C SER A 136 10.52 11.79 7.21
N LEU A 137 11.36 11.92 6.18
CA LEU A 137 12.63 12.65 6.25
C LEU A 137 12.47 14.15 5.99
N GLY A 138 11.25 14.62 5.70
CA GLY A 138 10.94 16.03 5.48
C GLY A 138 11.56 16.61 4.21
N ARG A 139 11.89 15.78 3.21
CA ARG A 139 12.35 16.28 1.91
C ARG A 139 11.18 16.91 1.17
N ASP A 140 11.49 17.95 0.40
CA ASP A 140 10.54 18.60 -0.48
C ASP A 140 9.98 17.60 -1.51
N THR A 141 8.74 17.83 -1.94
CA THR A 141 8.12 17.08 -3.03
C THR A 141 9.06 17.03 -4.24
N PRO A 142 9.38 15.84 -4.79
CA PRO A 142 10.24 15.74 -5.97
C PRO A 142 9.61 16.51 -7.14
N VAL A 143 10.20 17.66 -7.50
CA VAL A 143 9.71 18.52 -8.59
C VAL A 143 9.94 17.87 -9.97
N ALA A 144 10.84 16.88 -10.03
CA ALA A 144 11.12 16.09 -11.20
C ALA A 144 10.54 14.68 -11.05
N THR A 145 9.39 14.44 -11.69
CA THR A 145 9.07 13.35 -12.64
C THR A 145 7.62 12.89 -12.47
N ILE A 146 6.68 13.71 -12.92
CA ILE A 146 5.47 13.19 -13.58
C ILE A 146 5.61 13.70 -15.01
N LYS A 147 6.07 12.82 -15.92
CA LYS A 147 6.00 13.04 -17.36
C LYS A 147 4.77 12.35 -17.89
#